data_AF-A0AAN7U1J2-F1
#
_entry.id   AF-A0AAN7U1J2-F1
#
_cell.length_a   1.000
_cell.length_b   1.000
_cell.length_c   1.000
_cell.angle_alpha   90.00
_cell.angle_beta   90.00
_cell.angle_gamma   90.00
#
_symmetry.space_group_name_H-M   'P 1'
#
loop_
_entity.id
_entity.type
_entity.pdbx_description
1 polymer ?
#
loop_
_entity_poly.entity_id
_entity_poly.type
_entity_poly.pdbx_seq_one_letter_code
_entity_poly.pdbx_strand_id
1 'polypeptide(L)'
;MPYDSKSIFPDFIVFPSAISAIAIGLWSVQAYKLGEARKDYKVKAPHVDGDPKFELIAHEYQNTSEALGAFIPATFMFSYYISPKYSAILGGTWLFSKMLSCCSFCTEREKETVYVRAFHICLTHLSFFGLLAGSAIGIGSSLHNRYKL
;
A
#
# COMPACT_ATOMS: atom_id res chain seq x y z
N MET A 1 -6.41 -26.16 -5.49
CA MET A 1 -5.72 -25.83 -4.23
C MET A 1 -6.39 -26.64 -3.13
N PRO A 2 -5.67 -27.36 -2.26
CA PRO A 2 -6.31 -28.08 -1.17
C PRO A 2 -6.92 -27.06 -0.20
N TYR A 3 -8.21 -27.21 0.06
CA TYR A 3 -8.93 -26.46 1.09
C TYR A 3 -8.37 -26.90 2.45
N ASP A 4 -7.72 -26.00 3.19
CA ASP A 4 -7.30 -26.32 4.56
C ASP A 4 -8.55 -26.42 5.42
N SER A 5 -8.84 -27.63 5.91
CA SER A 5 -10.01 -27.95 6.73
C SER A 5 -10.17 -27.11 8.00
N LYS A 6 -9.15 -26.34 8.39
CA LYS A 6 -9.15 -25.51 9.60
C LYS A 6 -9.60 -24.06 9.39
N SER A 7 -9.65 -23.55 8.15
CA SER A 7 -10.00 -22.15 7.90
C SER A 7 -11.47 -21.97 7.48
N ILE A 8 -12.13 -20.96 8.05
CA ILE A 8 -13.52 -20.60 7.70
C ILE A 8 -13.60 -20.05 6.27
N PHE A 9 -12.55 -19.34 5.84
CA PHE A 9 -12.42 -18.75 4.51
C PHE A 9 -11.10 -19.18 3.87
N PRO A 10 -11.03 -19.28 2.53
CA PRO A 10 -9.82 -19.70 1.85
C PRO A 10 -8.70 -18.67 1.99
N ASP A 11 -7.47 -19.18 2.15
CA ASP A 11 -6.25 -18.38 2.36
C ASP A 11 -6.09 -17.26 1.32
N PHE A 12 -6.41 -17.54 0.05
CA PHE A 12 -6.25 -16.57 -1.03
C PHE A 12 -7.14 -15.32 -0.87
N ILE A 13 -8.17 -15.38 -0.02
CA ILE A 13 -8.99 -14.24 0.39
C ILE A 13 -8.48 -13.66 1.72
N VAL A 14 -8.21 -14.52 2.71
CA VAL A 14 -7.88 -14.09 4.08
C VAL A 14 -6.61 -13.25 4.12
N PHE A 15 -5.53 -13.72 3.50
CA PHE A 15 -4.24 -13.02 3.52
C PHE A 15 -4.29 -11.62 2.91
N PRO A 16 -4.74 -11.43 1.65
CA PRO A 16 -4.82 -10.09 1.08
C PRO A 16 -5.87 -9.22 1.78
N SER A 17 -6.96 -9.79 2.31
CA SER A 17 -7.95 -9.03 3.09
C SER A 17 -7.36 -8.44 4.37
N ALA A 18 -6.52 -9.21 5.08
CA ALA A 18 -5.83 -8.73 6.27
C ALA A 18 -4.90 -7.55 5.94
N ILE A 19 -4.13 -7.66 4.85
CA ILE A 19 -3.28 -6.58 4.35
C ILE A 19 -4.11 -5.35 3.96
N SER A 20 -5.20 -5.53 3.21
CA SER A 20 -6.08 -4.43 2.80
C SER A 20 -6.73 -3.74 3.98
N ALA A 21 -7.17 -4.47 5.00
CA ALA A 21 -7.75 -3.89 6.22
C ALA A 21 -6.73 -3.00 6.95
N ILE A 22 -5.49 -3.47 7.11
CA ILE A 22 -4.41 -2.67 7.72
C ILE A 22 -4.09 -1.44 6.86
N ALA A 23 -4.05 -1.60 5.53
CA ALA A 23 -3.76 -0.49 4.60
C ALA A 23 -4.83 0.60 4.66
N ILE A 24 -6.10 0.21 4.69
CA ILE A 24 -7.23 1.15 4.85
C ILE A 24 -7.17 1.81 6.23
N GLY A 25 -6.80 1.07 7.28
CA GLY A 25 -6.59 1.63 8.61
C GLY A 25 -5.51 2.71 8.62
N LEU A 26 -4.34 2.42 8.04
CA LEU A 26 -3.24 3.39 7.89
C LEU A 26 -3.67 4.63 7.11
N TRP A 27 -4.33 4.43 5.96
CA TRP A 27 -4.87 5.52 5.15
C TRP A 27 -5.88 6.38 5.93
N SER A 28 -6.74 5.76 6.75
CA SER A 28 -7.71 6.47 7.58
C SER A 28 -7.03 7.33 8.66
N VAL A 29 -5.95 6.83 9.26
CA VAL A 29 -5.13 7.59 10.20
C VAL A 29 -4.47 8.79 9.52
N GLN A 30 -3.94 8.62 8.30
CA GLN A 30 -3.38 9.73 7.51
C GLN A 30 -4.45 10.76 7.15
N ALA A 31 -5.66 10.33 6.77
CA ALA A 31 -6.79 11.21 6.48
C ALA A 31 -7.16 12.07 7.70
N TYR A 32 -7.26 11.44 8.88
CA TYR A 32 -7.51 12.14 10.14
C TYR A 32 -6.41 13.17 10.45
N LYS A 33 -5.14 12.78 10.30
CA LYS A 33 -3.99 13.66 10.51
C LYS A 33 -3.96 14.85 9.55
N LEU A 34 -4.33 14.65 8.29
CA LEU A 34 -4.50 15.74 7.34
C LEU A 34 -5.62 16.70 7.79
N GLY A 35 -6.72 16.17 8.32
CA GLY A 35 -7.80 16.96 8.90
C GLY A 35 -7.37 17.80 10.11
N GLU A 36 -6.51 17.26 10.99
CA GLU A 36 -5.90 18.01 12.08
C GLU A 36 -4.97 19.12 11.54
N ALA A 37 -4.07 18.77 10.61
CA ALA A 37 -3.14 19.72 10.01
C ALA A 37 -3.86 20.90 9.33
N ARG A 38 -5.02 20.67 8.69
CA ARG A 38 -5.83 21.77 8.12
C ARG A 38 -6.26 22.79 9.17
N LYS A 39 -6.57 22.35 10.39
CA LYS A 39 -6.95 23.23 11.50
C LYS A 39 -5.74 24.00 12.02
N ASP A 40 -4.63 23.29 12.23
CA ASP A 40 -3.41 23.84 12.82
C ASP A 40 -2.77 24.91 11.91
N TYR A 41 -2.65 24.60 10.61
CA TYR A 41 -2.10 25.50 9.59
C TYR A 41 -3.17 26.42 8.96
N LYS A 42 -4.41 26.39 9.46
CA LYS A 42 -5.54 27.24 9.03
C LYS A 42 -5.83 27.22 7.52
N VAL A 43 -5.62 26.06 6.88
CA VAL A 43 -5.87 25.86 5.45
C VAL A 43 -7.34 25.53 5.21
N LYS A 44 -8.12 26.53 4.78
CA LYS A 44 -9.54 26.37 4.44
C LYS A 44 -9.71 25.64 3.11
N ALA A 45 -10.60 24.65 3.08
CA ALA A 45 -11.05 24.03 1.82
C ALA A 45 -11.57 25.12 0.84
N PRO A 46 -11.32 25.00 -0.49
CA PRO A 46 -10.69 23.89 -1.21
C PRO A 46 -9.16 23.97 -1.31
N HIS A 47 -8.50 24.91 -0.62
CA HIS A 47 -7.05 25.11 -0.76
C HIS A 47 -6.25 23.91 -0.26
N VAL A 48 -5.18 23.62 -0.98
CA VAL A 48 -4.21 22.54 -0.70
C VAL A 48 -2.78 23.06 -0.56
N ASP A 49 -2.61 24.38 -0.64
CA ASP A 49 -1.33 25.08 -0.53
C ASP A 49 -1.28 25.91 0.76
N GLY A 50 -0.09 26.13 1.31
CA GLY A 50 0.06 26.89 2.55
C GLY A 50 1.41 26.70 3.23
N ASP A 51 1.41 26.24 4.48
CA ASP A 51 2.64 25.96 5.20
C ASP A 51 3.38 24.77 4.57
N PRO A 52 4.71 24.84 4.36
CA PRO A 52 5.47 23.73 3.79
C PRO A 52 5.28 22.40 4.51
N LYS A 53 5.07 22.40 5.84
CA LYS A 53 4.79 21.18 6.61
C LYS A 53 3.40 20.63 6.30
N PHE A 54 2.41 21.49 6.06
CA PHE A 54 1.08 21.07 5.63
C PHE A 54 1.12 20.43 4.24
N GLU A 55 1.76 21.09 3.27
CA GLU A 55 1.88 20.58 1.89
C GLU A 55 2.56 19.21 1.85
N LEU A 56 3.58 19.04 2.69
CA LEU A 56 4.27 17.77 2.87
C LEU A 56 3.37 16.64 3.40
N ILE A 57 2.45 16.94 4.34
CA ILE A 57 1.46 15.96 4.86
C ILE A 57 0.41 15.66 3.78
N ALA A 58 -0.10 16.70 3.11
CA ALA A 58 -1.08 16.57 2.04
C ALA A 58 -0.55 15.72 0.88
N HIS A 59 0.70 15.94 0.47
CA HIS A 59 1.36 15.17 -0.58
C HIS A 59 1.46 13.68 -0.25
N GLU A 60 1.82 13.30 0.98
CA GLU A 60 1.95 11.87 1.33
C GLU A 60 0.60 11.17 1.46
N TYR A 61 -0.38 11.87 2.03
CA TYR A 61 -1.76 11.37 2.04
C TYR A 61 -2.25 11.10 0.62
N GLN A 62 -1.99 12.03 -0.31
CA GLN A 62 -2.36 11.88 -1.71
C GLN A 62 -1.60 10.73 -2.39
N ASN A 63 -0.27 10.65 -2.21
CA ASN A 63 0.55 9.54 -2.73
C ASN A 63 0.02 8.17 -2.25
N THR A 64 -0.29 8.06 -0.97
CA THR A 64 -0.84 6.81 -0.42
C THR A 64 -2.24 6.53 -0.97
N SER A 65 -3.09 7.55 -1.12
CA SER A 65 -4.44 7.43 -1.68
C SER A 65 -4.41 6.97 -3.15
N GLU A 66 -3.53 7.54 -3.96
CA GLU A 66 -3.35 7.16 -5.37
C GLU A 66 -2.84 5.72 -5.51
N ALA A 67 -1.88 5.33 -4.68
CA ALA A 67 -1.33 3.99 -4.71
C ALA A 67 -2.32 2.93 -4.19
N LEU A 68 -3.15 3.26 -3.19
CA LEU A 68 -4.05 2.32 -2.52
C LEU A 68 -5.03 1.65 -3.50
N GLY A 69 -5.57 2.43 -4.45
CA GLY A 69 -6.53 1.95 -5.44
C GLY A 69 -5.97 0.86 -6.36
N ALA A 70 -4.69 0.93 -6.72
CA ALA A 70 -4.02 -0.10 -7.52
C ALA A 70 -3.45 -1.23 -6.65
N PHE A 71 -3.00 -0.90 -5.44
CA PHE A 71 -2.40 -1.85 -4.51
C PHE A 71 -3.36 -2.96 -4.08
N ILE A 72 -4.59 -2.60 -3.67
CA ILE A 72 -5.59 -3.56 -3.21
C ILE A 72 -5.89 -4.63 -4.28
N PRO A 73 -6.31 -4.32 -5.51
CA PRO A 73 -6.58 -5.36 -6.51
C PRO A 73 -5.33 -6.18 -6.85
N ALA A 74 -4.13 -5.56 -6.87
CA ALA A 74 -2.89 -6.27 -7.14
C ALA A 74 -2.56 -7.34 -6.08
N THR A 75 -2.81 -7.09 -4.80
CA THR A 75 -2.59 -8.11 -3.74
C THR A 75 -3.54 -9.30 -3.89
N PHE A 76 -4.80 -9.04 -4.25
CA PHE A 76 -5.79 -10.11 -4.49
C PHE A 76 -5.46 -10.92 -5.74
N MET A 77 -5.07 -10.26 -6.85
CA MET A 77 -4.64 -10.95 -8.07
C MET A 77 -3.44 -11.85 -7.79
N PHE A 78 -2.40 -11.34 -7.13
CA PHE A 78 -1.22 -12.13 -6.82
C PHE A 78 -1.54 -13.30 -5.88
N SER A 79 -2.37 -13.05 -4.86
CA SER A 79 -2.81 -14.07 -3.91
C SER A 79 -3.51 -15.23 -4.61
N TYR A 80 -4.39 -14.92 -5.56
CA TYR A 80 -5.19 -15.90 -6.29
C TYR A 80 -4.37 -16.67 -7.33
N TYR A 81 -3.56 -15.97 -8.13
CA TYR A 81 -2.87 -16.58 -9.28
C TYR A 81 -1.49 -17.17 -8.96
N ILE A 82 -0.82 -16.67 -7.91
CA ILE A 82 0.54 -17.09 -7.55
C ILE A 82 0.56 -17.75 -6.17
N SER A 83 0.35 -16.98 -5.10
CA SER A 83 0.42 -17.50 -3.74
C SER A 83 -0.12 -16.53 -2.69
N PRO A 84 -1.00 -16.99 -1.79
CA PRO A 84 -1.51 -16.16 -0.68
C PRO A 84 -0.41 -15.69 0.28
N LYS A 85 0.54 -16.57 0.62
CA LYS A 85 1.61 -16.27 1.57
C LYS A 85 2.57 -15.19 1.05
N TYR A 86 2.97 -15.31 -0.22
CA TYR A 86 3.84 -14.31 -0.85
C TYR A 86 3.09 -13.00 -1.13
N SER A 87 1.78 -13.04 -1.38
CA SER A 87 0.94 -11.82 -1.41
C SER A 87 1.00 -11.07 -0.08
N ALA A 88 0.88 -11.79 1.05
CA ALA A 88 0.98 -11.18 2.38
C ALA A 88 2.36 -10.57 2.65
N ILE A 89 3.45 -11.21 2.21
CA ILE A 89 4.81 -10.69 2.38
C ILE A 89 5.00 -9.40 1.56
N LEU A 90 4.67 -9.42 0.27
CA LEU A 90 4.81 -8.25 -0.59
C LEU A 90 3.88 -7.10 -0.16
N GLY A 91 2.64 -7.44 0.19
CA GLY A 91 1.68 -6.50 0.75
C GLY A 91 2.13 -5.90 2.09
N GLY A 92 2.72 -6.72 2.95
CA GLY A 92 3.32 -6.30 4.21
C GLY A 92 4.52 -5.37 4.02
N THR A 93 5.38 -5.64 3.04
CA THR A 93 6.52 -4.76 2.70
C THR A 93 6.04 -3.39 2.19
N TRP A 94 5.00 -3.36 1.36
CA TRP A 94 4.38 -2.11 0.92
C TRP A 94 3.80 -1.32 2.11
N LEU A 95 3.07 -2.00 3.01
CA LEU A 95 2.54 -1.40 4.24
C LEU A 95 3.63 -0.83 5.14
N PHE A 96 4.69 -1.61 5.36
CA PHE A 96 5.82 -1.19 6.19
C PHE A 96 6.48 0.06 5.64
N SER A 97 6.65 0.14 4.32
CA SER A 97 7.14 1.36 3.66
C SER A 97 6.25 2.57 3.95
N LYS A 98 4.92 2.42 3.82
CA LYS A 98 3.96 3.51 4.11
C LYS A 98 3.90 3.89 5.58
N MET A 99 4.10 2.94 6.50
CA MET A 99 4.21 3.23 7.93
C MET A 99 5.45 4.05 8.24
N LEU A 100 6.59 3.76 7.63
CA LEU A 100 7.81 4.55 7.79
C LEU A 100 7.61 5.98 7.29
N SER A 101 7.04 6.15 6.10
CA SER A 101 6.69 7.48 5.58
C SER A 101 5.75 8.23 6.53
N CYS A 102 4.78 7.52 7.15
CA CYS A 102 3.86 8.11 8.11
C CYS A 102 4.53 8.55 9.43
N CYS A 103 5.42 7.72 9.98
CA CYS A 103 6.16 8.03 11.22
C CYS A 103 7.09 9.23 11.05
N SER A 104 7.62 9.42 9.85
CA SER A 104 8.44 10.59 9.51
C SER A 104 7.64 11.91 9.50
N PHE A 105 6.30 11.91 9.58
CA PHE A 105 5.56 13.14 9.89
C PHE A 105 5.56 13.48 11.38
N CYS A 106 5.61 12.46 12.25
CA CYS A 106 5.59 12.66 13.69
C CYS A 106 6.96 13.10 14.24
N THR A 107 8.03 12.77 13.52
CA THR A 107 9.41 13.20 13.83
C THR A 107 9.81 14.23 12.79
N GLU A 108 10.18 15.45 13.19
CA GLU A 108 10.53 16.54 12.25
C GLU A 108 11.38 16.04 11.06
N ARG A 109 10.79 16.07 9.85
CA ARG A 109 11.39 15.60 8.58
C ARG A 109 12.71 16.26 8.21
N GLU A 110 13.11 17.31 8.91
CA GLU A 110 14.34 18.07 8.64
C GLU A 110 15.60 17.19 8.74
N LYS A 111 15.52 16.03 9.40
CA LYS A 111 16.64 15.09 9.56
C LYS A 111 16.55 13.80 8.72
N GLU A 112 15.49 13.60 7.92
CA GLU A 112 15.45 12.43 7.05
C GLU A 112 16.54 12.54 5.98
N THR A 113 17.55 11.68 6.06
CA THR A 113 18.60 11.61 5.05
C THR A 113 18.00 11.14 3.72
N VAL A 114 18.49 11.69 2.61
CA VAL A 114 18.10 11.31 1.24
C VAL A 114 18.01 9.79 1.03
N TYR A 115 18.90 9.03 1.70
CA TYR A 115 18.90 7.57 1.67
C TYR A 115 17.67 6.92 2.28
N VAL A 116 17.15 7.42 3.40
CA VAL A 116 15.92 6.88 4.04
C VAL A 116 14.71 7.11 3.14
N ARG A 117 14.68 8.28 2.49
CA ARG A 117 13.64 8.61 1.51
C ARG A 117 13.69 7.69 0.29
N ALA A 118 14.86 7.54 -0.30
CA ALA A 118 15.06 6.63 -1.44
C ALA A 118 14.72 5.19 -1.07
N PHE A 119 15.10 4.75 0.13
CA PHE A 119 14.88 3.38 0.59
C PHE A 119 13.40 3.02 0.67
N HIS A 120 12.56 3.84 1.32
CA HIS A 120 11.13 3.52 1.41
C HIS A 120 10.42 3.63 0.04
N ILE A 121 10.79 4.62 -0.80
CA ILE A 121 10.27 4.73 -2.17
C ILE A 121 10.58 3.45 -2.96
N CYS A 122 11.83 2.98 -2.90
CA CYS A 122 12.22 1.72 -3.52
C CYS A 122 11.40 0.55 -2.99
N LEU A 123 11.22 0.41 -1.67
CA LEU A 123 10.41 -0.66 -1.09
C LEU A 123 8.94 -0.63 -1.55
N THR A 124 8.34 0.56 -1.63
CA THR A 124 6.95 0.73 -2.12
C THR A 124 6.84 0.25 -3.56
N HIS A 125 7.70 0.74 -4.46
CA HIS A 125 7.63 0.40 -5.88
C HIS A 125 8.04 -1.04 -6.16
N LEU A 126 9.09 -1.56 -5.53
CA LEU A 126 9.51 -2.96 -5.69
C LEU A 126 8.40 -3.92 -5.26
N SER A 127 7.74 -3.64 -4.14
CA SER A 127 6.62 -4.46 -3.68
C SER A 127 5.44 -4.42 -4.64
N PHE A 128 5.08 -3.22 -5.11
CA PHE A 128 3.97 -3.04 -6.04
C PHE A 128 4.23 -3.69 -7.41
N PHE A 129 5.41 -3.46 -8.00
CA PHE A 129 5.78 -4.08 -9.26
C PHE A 129 5.97 -5.60 -9.13
N GLY A 130 6.44 -6.09 -7.98
CA GLY A 130 6.48 -7.52 -7.68
C GLY A 130 5.08 -8.15 -7.68
N LEU A 131 4.10 -7.50 -7.03
CA LEU A 131 2.69 -7.93 -7.05
C LEU A 131 2.12 -7.92 -8.47
N LEU A 132 2.39 -6.85 -9.24
CA LEU A 132 1.86 -6.70 -10.60
C LEU A 132 2.47 -7.72 -11.57
N ALA A 133 3.81 -7.84 -11.58
CA ALA A 133 4.52 -8.76 -12.46
C ALA A 133 4.17 -10.22 -12.15
N GLY A 134 4.13 -10.59 -10.86
CA GLY A 134 3.69 -11.93 -10.47
C GLY A 134 2.25 -12.21 -10.89
N SER A 135 1.34 -11.25 -10.71
CA SER A 135 -0.04 -11.38 -11.17
C SER A 135 -0.12 -11.59 -12.68
N ALA A 136 0.63 -10.81 -13.46
CA ALA A 136 0.65 -10.92 -14.93
C ALA A 136 1.18 -12.29 -15.38
N ILE A 137 2.26 -12.79 -14.76
CA ILE A 137 2.80 -14.13 -15.01
C ILE A 137 1.75 -15.21 -14.69
N GLY A 138 1.13 -15.14 -13.52
CA GLY A 138 0.14 -16.15 -13.09
C GLY A 138 -1.10 -16.17 -13.98
N ILE A 139 -1.57 -15.01 -14.42
CA ILE A 139 -2.67 -14.88 -15.39
C ILE A 139 -2.24 -15.45 -16.75
N GLY A 140 -1.05 -15.08 -17.24
CA GLY A 140 -0.50 -15.56 -18.50
C GLY A 140 -0.36 -17.08 -18.53
N SER A 141 0.23 -17.69 -17.50
CA SER A 141 0.32 -19.14 -17.35
C SER A 141 -1.06 -19.81 -17.29
N SER A 142 -2.04 -19.17 -16.65
CA SER A 142 -3.41 -19.67 -16.57
C SER A 142 -4.11 -19.66 -17.94
N LEU A 143 -3.91 -18.61 -18.74
CA LEU A 143 -4.45 -18.51 -20.09
C LEU A 143 -3.76 -19.48 -21.05
N HIS A 144 -2.44 -19.57 -21.00
CA HIS A 144 -1.66 -20.52 -21.78
C HIS A 144 -2.10 -21.97 -21.51
N ASN A 145 -2.29 -22.36 -20.25
CA ASN A 145 -2.77 -23.70 -19.92
C ASN A 145 -4.21 -23.98 -20.40
N ARG A 146 -5.09 -22.95 -20.42
CA ARG A 146 -6.47 -23.10 -20.89
C ARG A 146 -6.58 -23.23 -22.41
N TYR A 147 -5.84 -22.41 -23.15
CA TYR A 147 -5.96 -22.30 -24.60
C TYR A 147 -4.84 -23.01 -25.36
N LYS A 148 -3.87 -23.61 -24.65
CA LYS A 148 -2.65 -24.24 -25.23
C LYS A 148 -1.94 -23.32 -26.24
N LEU A 149 -1.90 -22.02 -25.95
CA LEU A 149 -1.23 -21.01 -26.79
C LEU A 149 0.28 -21.25 -26.90
#